data_AF-A0A7S2E7D6-F1
#
_entry.id   AF-A0A7S2E7D6-F1
#
_cell.length_a   1.000
_cell.length_b   1.000
_cell.length_c   1.000
_cell.angle_alpha   90.00
_cell.angle_beta   90.00
_cell.angle_gamma   90.00
#
_symmetry.space_group_name_H-M   'P 1'
#
loop_
_entity.id
_entity.type
_entity.pdbx_description
1 polymer ?
#
loop_
_entity_poly.entity_id
_entity_poly.type
_entity_poly.pdbx_seq_one_letter_code
_entity_poly.pdbx_strand_id
1 'polypeptide(L)'
;MEQSLENSQFYQSFYPDIPPMSSSELLKLQQNQTSNSNNSRKLIVIDVRSEAERAISMIPGSIPLSAFHNDTSKILQLAPDASVVLYCSAGYRSGLECQRLHQLYPHLKGRVYNLDGIVCYTHASILSQQETNTEAAPKLINPNTNKATNVVHTFGPSWSNVNEHFEAVYFHPLVLLCRIIQVGFMVFVRSVQRFVYTGTRLVMCDLREEAVRTDLYASVNVE
;
A
#
# COMPACT_ATOMS: atom_id res chain seq x y z
N MET A 1 15.85 5.53 -15.65
CA MET A 1 16.21 5.26 -14.25
C MET A 1 16.13 6.52 -13.38
N GLU A 2 16.76 7.62 -13.76
CA GLU A 2 16.77 8.87 -12.96
C GLU A 2 15.36 9.39 -12.66
N GLN A 3 14.52 9.55 -13.69
CA GLN A 3 13.14 10.03 -13.51
C GLN A 3 12.29 9.15 -12.56
N SER A 4 12.42 7.82 -12.63
CA SER A 4 11.68 6.93 -11.73
C SER A 4 12.14 7.07 -10.28
N LEU A 5 13.44 7.28 -10.08
CA LEU A 5 14.03 7.49 -8.76
C LEU A 5 13.57 8.83 -8.17
N GLU A 6 13.64 9.91 -8.94
CA GLU A 6 13.14 11.24 -8.53
C GLU A 6 11.66 11.19 -8.15
N ASN A 7 10.82 10.58 -9.00
CA ASN A 7 9.39 10.41 -8.72
C ASN A 7 9.16 9.64 -7.42
N SER A 8 9.95 8.59 -7.19
CA SER A 8 9.86 7.79 -5.98
C SER A 8 10.26 8.56 -4.73
N GLN A 9 11.39 9.27 -4.78
CA GLN A 9 11.88 10.10 -3.69
C GLN A 9 10.88 11.21 -3.34
N PHE A 10 10.26 11.83 -4.35
CA PHE A 10 9.19 12.80 -4.17
C PHE A 10 7.99 12.20 -3.42
N TYR A 11 7.56 10.97 -3.73
CA TYR A 11 6.47 10.34 -3.01
C TYR A 11 6.86 9.87 -1.61
N GLN A 12 8.10 9.41 -1.43
CA GLN A 12 8.62 9.01 -0.12
C GLN A 12 8.76 10.22 0.82
N SER A 13 9.04 11.43 0.31
CA SER A 13 9.18 12.63 1.14
C SER A 13 7.89 13.07 1.85
N PHE A 14 6.71 12.58 1.42
CA PHE A 14 5.45 12.79 2.16
C PHE A 14 5.40 12.02 3.49
N TYR A 15 6.32 11.07 3.71
CA TYR A 15 6.32 10.16 4.85
C TYR A 15 7.68 10.16 5.58
N PRO A 16 8.13 11.29 6.16
CA PRO A 16 9.47 11.42 6.74
C PRO A 16 9.74 10.46 7.92
N ASP A 17 8.69 10.04 8.62
CA ASP A 17 8.79 9.09 9.75
C ASP A 17 8.90 7.61 9.31
N ILE A 18 8.76 7.34 8.01
CA ILE A 18 8.84 5.99 7.45
C ILE A 18 10.18 5.83 6.75
N PRO A 19 11.03 4.86 7.15
CA PRO A 19 12.29 4.65 6.48
C PRO A 19 12.05 4.21 5.02
N PRO A 20 12.64 4.91 4.03
CA PRO A 20 12.59 4.46 2.65
C PRO A 20 13.52 3.25 2.46
N MET A 21 13.20 2.40 1.49
CA MET A 21 14.08 1.33 1.03
C MET A 21 14.19 1.37 -0.49
N SER A 22 15.41 1.18 -0.99
CA SER A 22 15.64 1.09 -2.44
C SER A 22 15.39 -0.31 -2.97
N SER A 23 15.02 -0.43 -4.25
CA SER A 23 14.86 -1.72 -4.91
C SER A 23 16.17 -2.52 -4.97
N SER A 24 17.32 -1.85 -5.09
CA SER A 24 18.63 -2.52 -5.04
C SER A 24 18.91 -3.14 -3.66
N GLU A 25 18.52 -2.47 -2.59
CA GLU A 25 18.63 -3.00 -1.23
C GLU A 25 17.70 -4.19 -1.01
N LEU A 26 16.45 -4.11 -1.48
CA LEU A 26 15.50 -5.22 -1.44
C LEU A 26 16.05 -6.46 -2.15
N LEU A 27 16.63 -6.29 -3.34
CA LEU A 27 17.22 -7.39 -4.11
C LEU A 27 18.36 -8.09 -3.35
N LYS A 28 19.22 -7.32 -2.67
CA LYS A 28 20.29 -7.86 -1.82
C LYS A 28 19.72 -8.66 -0.65
N LEU A 29 18.67 -8.15 0.00
CA LEU A 29 17.98 -8.86 1.08
C LEU A 29 17.36 -10.18 0.59
N GLN A 30 16.72 -10.18 -0.59
CA GLN A 30 16.16 -11.39 -1.19
C GLN A 30 17.24 -12.44 -1.53
N GLN A 31 18.37 -12.01 -2.09
CA GLN A 31 19.51 -12.90 -2.38
C GLN A 31 20.08 -13.54 -1.10
N ASN A 32 20.28 -12.73 -0.05
CA ASN A 32 20.82 -13.22 1.22
C ASN A 32 19.89 -14.23 1.91
N GLN A 33 18.57 -14.13 1.71
CA GLN A 33 17.62 -15.12 2.20
C GLN A 33 17.68 -16.45 1.45
N THR A 34 17.82 -16.41 0.12
CA THR A 34 17.92 -17.65 -0.66
C THR A 34 19.16 -18.48 -0.31
N SER A 35 20.26 -17.84 0.09
CA SER A 35 21.51 -18.54 0.45
C SER A 35 21.53 -19.11 1.87
N ASN A 36 20.71 -18.58 2.80
CA ASN A 36 20.69 -19.00 4.20
C ASN A 36 19.40 -19.76 4.54
N SER A 37 19.34 -21.05 4.15
CA SER A 37 18.16 -21.92 4.31
C SER A 37 17.74 -22.20 5.77
N ASN A 38 18.55 -21.84 6.77
CA ASN A 38 18.40 -22.26 8.17
C ASN A 38 17.83 -21.21 9.15
N ASN A 39 17.14 -20.15 8.72
CA ASN A 39 16.46 -19.30 9.70
C ASN A 39 15.21 -18.57 9.19
N SER A 40 14.23 -18.49 10.09
CA SER A 40 12.96 -17.74 10.07
C SER A 40 12.90 -16.52 9.13
N ARG A 41 11.76 -16.36 8.43
CA ARG A 41 11.49 -15.29 7.43
C ARG A 41 11.85 -13.90 7.98
N LYS A 42 13.04 -13.40 7.60
CA LYS A 42 13.52 -12.05 7.97
C LYS A 42 12.99 -10.93 7.06
N LEU A 43 12.18 -11.26 6.07
CA LEU A 43 11.72 -10.33 5.05
C LEU A 43 10.31 -10.71 4.65
N ILE A 44 9.39 -9.77 4.78
CA ILE A 44 8.05 -9.85 4.22
C ILE A 44 7.91 -8.70 3.24
N VAL A 45 7.58 -9.01 2.00
CA VAL A 45 7.30 -8.00 0.98
C VAL A 45 5.79 -7.96 0.73
N ILE A 46 5.18 -6.78 0.83
CA ILE A 46 3.74 -6.60 0.76
C ILE A 46 3.41 -5.69 -0.43
N ASP A 47 2.58 -6.22 -1.32
CA ASP A 47 2.03 -5.49 -2.45
C ASP A 47 0.70 -4.81 -2.07
N VAL A 48 0.74 -3.48 -1.94
CA VAL A 48 -0.44 -2.68 -1.63
C VAL A 48 -1.18 -2.19 -2.88
N ARG A 49 -0.85 -2.69 -4.07
CA ARG A 49 -1.58 -2.42 -5.33
C ARG A 49 -2.95 -3.04 -5.35
N SER A 50 -3.80 -2.54 -6.25
CA SER A 50 -5.09 -3.16 -6.49
C SER A 50 -4.89 -4.56 -7.05
N GLU A 51 -5.91 -5.39 -6.94
CA GLU A 51 -5.88 -6.74 -7.51
C GLU A 51 -5.61 -6.73 -9.02
N ALA A 52 -6.19 -5.78 -9.74
CA ALA A 52 -6.02 -5.67 -11.18
C ALA A 52 -4.58 -5.26 -11.58
N GLU A 53 -3.92 -4.40 -10.80
CA GLU A 53 -2.48 -4.10 -10.96
C GLU A 53 -1.62 -5.35 -10.72
N ARG A 54 -1.90 -6.09 -9.64
CA ARG A 54 -1.14 -7.29 -9.27
C ARG A 54 -1.31 -8.43 -10.27
N ALA A 55 -2.51 -8.58 -10.84
CA ALA A 55 -2.82 -9.63 -11.82
C ALA A 55 -1.91 -9.58 -13.07
N ILE A 56 -1.34 -8.42 -13.38
CA ILE A 56 -0.36 -8.24 -14.46
C ILE A 56 1.01 -8.79 -14.04
N SER A 57 1.55 -8.28 -12.94
CA SER A 57 2.85 -8.71 -12.42
C SER A 57 3.04 -8.35 -10.96
N MET A 58 3.96 -9.05 -10.29
CA MET A 58 4.33 -8.83 -8.88
C MET A 58 5.85 -8.99 -8.68
N ILE A 59 6.36 -8.40 -7.60
CA ILE A 59 7.72 -8.69 -7.12
C ILE A 59 7.72 -10.13 -6.55
N PRO A 60 8.70 -10.99 -6.88
CA PRO A 60 8.74 -12.36 -6.40
C PRO A 60 8.72 -12.46 -4.89
N GLY A 61 7.95 -13.41 -4.37
CA GLY A 61 7.80 -13.63 -2.92
C GLY A 61 6.96 -12.59 -2.19
N SER A 62 6.42 -11.59 -2.89
CA SER A 62 5.49 -10.64 -2.29
C SER A 62 4.09 -11.23 -2.06
N ILE A 63 3.40 -10.73 -1.06
CA ILE A 63 2.01 -11.09 -0.75
C ILE A 63 1.09 -9.88 -0.88
N PRO A 64 -0.19 -10.05 -1.26
CA PRO A 64 -1.13 -8.94 -1.28
C PRO A 64 -1.46 -8.47 0.14
N LEU A 65 -1.72 -7.17 0.30
CA LEU A 65 -2.11 -6.56 1.57
C LEU A 65 -3.33 -7.27 2.23
N SER A 66 -4.29 -7.74 1.43
CA SER A 66 -5.44 -8.49 1.94
C SER A 66 -5.04 -9.82 2.59
N ALA A 67 -4.10 -10.56 2.00
CA ALA A 67 -3.57 -11.79 2.60
C ALA A 67 -2.80 -11.50 3.89
N PHE A 68 -2.08 -10.37 3.94
CA PHE A 68 -1.41 -9.92 5.15
C PHE A 68 -2.40 -9.58 6.28
N HIS A 69 -3.51 -8.91 5.98
CA HIS A 69 -4.54 -8.61 6.98
C HIS A 69 -5.27 -9.86 7.48
N ASN A 70 -5.59 -10.79 6.59
CA ASN A 70 -6.29 -12.03 6.95
C ASN A 70 -5.47 -12.95 7.85
N ASP A 71 -4.15 -12.86 7.79
CA ASP A 71 -3.23 -13.68 8.56
C ASP A 71 -2.30 -12.81 9.41
N THR A 72 -2.92 -12.02 10.29
CA THR A 72 -2.22 -11.11 11.21
C THR A 72 -1.27 -11.86 12.15
N SER A 73 -1.46 -13.17 12.32
CA SER A 73 -0.58 -14.05 13.09
C SER A 73 0.87 -14.02 12.56
N LYS A 74 1.04 -13.82 11.24
CA LYS A 74 2.36 -13.65 10.62
C LYS A 74 3.10 -12.43 11.12
N ILE A 75 2.40 -11.34 11.46
CA ILE A 75 2.99 -10.13 12.03
C ILE A 75 3.51 -10.40 13.44
N LEU A 76 2.69 -11.07 14.25
CA LEU A 76 3.00 -11.35 15.66
C LEU A 76 4.11 -12.39 15.81
N GLN A 77 4.28 -13.25 14.80
CA GLN A 77 5.33 -14.27 14.73
C GLN A 77 6.57 -13.80 13.96
N LEU A 78 6.64 -12.52 13.58
CA LEU A 78 7.83 -11.98 12.95
C LEU A 78 9.02 -12.13 13.89
N ALA A 79 10.11 -12.69 13.36
CA ALA A 79 11.36 -12.68 14.07
C ALA A 79 11.72 -11.23 14.46
N PRO A 80 12.37 -11.01 15.61
CA PRO A 80 12.75 -9.67 16.06
C PRO A 80 13.52 -8.87 14.99
N ASP A 81 14.28 -9.56 14.14
CA ASP A 81 15.09 -9.02 13.04
C ASP A 81 14.37 -9.01 11.67
N ALA A 82 13.07 -9.31 11.63
CA ALA A 82 12.34 -9.31 10.37
C ALA A 82 12.00 -7.89 9.89
N SER A 83 12.25 -7.65 8.60
CA SER A 83 11.89 -6.44 7.86
C SER A 83 10.58 -6.62 7.12
N VAL A 84 9.70 -5.63 7.20
CA VAL A 84 8.41 -5.58 6.51
C VAL A 84 8.49 -4.47 5.46
N VAL A 85 8.48 -4.83 4.18
CA VAL A 85 8.67 -3.91 3.07
C VAL A 85 7.37 -3.80 2.30
N LEU A 86 6.79 -2.60 2.24
CA LEU A 86 5.58 -2.35 1.48
C LEU A 86 5.93 -1.65 0.18
N TYR A 87 5.25 -2.01 -0.90
CA TYR A 87 5.45 -1.33 -2.18
C TYR A 87 4.14 -1.11 -2.93
N CYS A 88 4.16 -0.06 -3.74
CA CYS A 88 3.16 0.22 -4.75
C CYS A 88 3.85 0.53 -6.09
N SER A 89 3.23 1.33 -6.95
CA SER A 89 3.82 1.71 -8.24
C SER A 89 5.08 2.59 -8.06
N ALA A 90 5.01 3.60 -7.18
CA ALA A 90 6.05 4.64 -7.03
C ALA A 90 6.28 5.12 -5.58
N GLY A 91 5.82 4.37 -4.56
CA GLY A 91 6.09 4.69 -3.14
C GLY A 91 4.98 5.45 -2.38
N TYR A 92 4.00 6.07 -3.04
CA TYR A 92 2.97 6.87 -2.33
C TYR A 92 2.01 6.03 -1.46
N ARG A 93 1.30 5.07 -2.09
CA ARG A 93 0.29 4.25 -1.38
C ARG A 93 0.91 3.33 -0.35
N SER A 94 2.14 2.86 -0.59
CA SER A 94 2.90 2.05 0.36
C SER A 94 3.30 2.86 1.59
N GLY A 95 3.74 4.11 1.43
CA GLY A 95 4.04 5.00 2.56
C GLY A 95 2.83 5.24 3.47
N LEU A 96 1.64 5.43 2.89
CA LEU A 96 0.39 5.55 3.64
C LEU A 96 0.12 4.29 4.49
N GLU A 97 0.28 3.10 3.91
CA GLU A 97 0.07 1.87 4.68
C GLU A 97 1.18 1.57 5.67
N CYS A 98 2.42 2.02 5.43
CA CYS A 98 3.46 1.95 6.46
C CYS A 98 3.07 2.76 7.70
N GLN A 99 2.54 3.98 7.52
CA GLN A 99 2.03 4.79 8.64
C GLN A 99 0.89 4.08 9.38
N ARG A 100 -0.08 3.53 8.64
CA ARG A 100 -1.18 2.76 9.23
C ARG A 100 -0.68 1.55 10.01
N LEU A 101 0.31 0.82 9.50
CA LEU A 101 0.92 -0.30 10.21
C LEU A 101 1.67 0.12 11.47
N HIS A 102 2.40 1.24 11.44
CA HIS A 102 3.02 1.80 12.64
C HIS A 102 2.01 2.13 13.73
N GLN A 103 0.84 2.66 13.36
CA GLN A 103 -0.23 2.98 14.32
C GLN A 103 -0.87 1.73 14.92
N LEU A 104 -1.12 0.70 14.09
CA LEU A 104 -1.75 -0.54 14.54
C LEU A 104 -0.78 -1.44 15.32
N TYR A 105 0.51 -1.41 14.97
CA TYR A 105 1.54 -2.28 15.52
C TYR A 105 2.80 -1.47 15.91
N PRO A 106 2.77 -0.71 17.01
CA PRO A 106 3.89 0.14 17.41
C PRO A 106 5.23 -0.61 17.60
N HIS A 107 5.18 -1.90 17.95
CA HIS A 107 6.35 -2.77 18.08
C HIS A 107 7.06 -3.07 16.75
N LEU A 108 6.45 -2.76 15.61
CA LEU A 108 7.08 -2.87 14.28
C LEU A 108 7.82 -1.59 13.88
N LYS A 109 7.73 -0.50 14.66
CA LYS A 109 8.40 0.76 14.33
C LYS A 109 9.91 0.54 14.15
N GLY A 110 10.47 1.06 13.05
CA GLY A 110 11.87 0.85 12.67
C GLY A 110 12.13 -0.45 11.89
N ARG A 111 11.09 -1.26 11.65
CA ARG A 111 11.16 -2.49 10.84
C ARG A 111 10.22 -2.49 9.63
N VAL A 112 9.41 -1.44 9.48
CA VAL A 112 8.51 -1.25 8.33
C VAL A 112 9.11 -0.22 7.38
N TYR A 113 9.25 -0.59 6.11
CA TYR A 113 9.93 0.20 5.08
C TYR A 113 9.01 0.51 3.90
N ASN A 114 9.12 1.72 3.37
CA ASN A 114 8.46 2.12 2.13
C ASN A 114 9.40 1.93 0.93
N LEU A 115 9.13 0.93 0.09
CA LEU A 115 9.93 0.69 -1.11
C LEU A 115 9.76 1.82 -2.12
N ASP A 116 10.82 2.07 -2.90
CA ASP A 116 10.83 3.03 -4.00
C ASP A 116 9.83 2.70 -5.15
N GLY A 117 9.21 1.53 -5.12
CA GLY A 117 8.09 1.13 -5.97
C GLY A 117 8.49 0.19 -7.10
N ILE A 118 7.50 -0.50 -7.67
CA ILE A 118 7.74 -1.52 -8.70
C ILE A 118 8.36 -0.94 -9.98
N VAL A 119 8.14 0.35 -10.27
CA VAL A 119 8.77 1.03 -11.41
C VAL A 119 10.28 1.10 -11.20
N CYS A 120 10.75 1.56 -10.04
CA CYS A 120 12.18 1.55 -9.68
C CYS A 120 12.75 0.12 -9.66
N TYR A 121 11.96 -0.85 -9.19
CA TYR A 121 12.35 -2.26 -9.18
C TYR A 121 12.70 -2.79 -10.56
N THR A 122 12.00 -2.37 -11.63
CA THR A 122 12.34 -2.79 -13.00
C THR A 122 13.80 -2.43 -13.36
N HIS A 123 14.26 -1.21 -13.02
CA HIS A 123 15.64 -0.78 -13.29
C HIS A 123 16.64 -1.54 -12.41
N ALA A 124 16.38 -1.62 -11.10
CA ALA A 124 17.27 -2.32 -10.17
C ALA A 124 17.41 -3.80 -10.52
N SER A 125 16.34 -4.43 -11.02
CA SER A 125 16.35 -5.83 -11.43
C SER A 125 17.33 -6.12 -12.56
N ILE A 126 17.39 -5.24 -13.57
CA ILE A 126 18.31 -5.37 -14.70
C ILE A 126 19.75 -5.07 -14.28
N LEU A 127 19.98 -4.00 -13.51
CA LEU A 127 21.32 -3.69 -13.01
C LEU A 127 21.90 -4.85 -12.19
N SER A 128 21.10 -5.43 -11.30
CA SER A 128 21.54 -6.57 -10.48
C SER A 128 21.88 -7.82 -11.29
N GLN A 129 21.43 -7.93 -12.55
CA GLN A 129 21.72 -9.06 -13.43
C GLN A 129 22.97 -8.85 -14.26
N GLN A 130 23.19 -7.60 -14.70
CA GLN A 130 24.44 -7.21 -15.35
C GLN A 130 25.63 -7.45 -14.42
N GLU A 131 25.47 -7.21 -13.12
CA GLU A 131 26.50 -7.50 -12.11
C GLU A 131 26.78 -9.00 -11.93
N THR A 132 25.80 -9.88 -12.15
CA THR A 132 25.93 -11.33 -11.89
C THR A 132 26.21 -12.17 -13.13
N ASN A 133 26.49 -11.54 -14.30
CA ASN A 133 26.74 -12.22 -15.59
C ASN A 133 25.69 -13.30 -15.95
N THR A 134 24.47 -13.15 -15.46
CA THR A 134 23.37 -14.07 -15.71
C THR A 134 22.47 -13.48 -16.79
N GLU A 135 21.97 -14.27 -17.73
CA GLU A 135 21.03 -13.79 -18.75
C GLU A 135 19.89 -12.97 -18.11
N ALA A 136 19.54 -11.85 -18.75
CA ALA A 136 18.66 -10.80 -18.27
C ALA A 136 17.18 -11.22 -18.19
N ALA A 137 16.88 -12.31 -17.49
CA ALA A 137 15.52 -12.81 -17.35
C ALA A 137 14.72 -11.86 -16.44
N PRO A 138 13.56 -11.35 -16.85
CA PRO A 138 12.83 -10.37 -16.06
C PRO A 138 12.51 -10.89 -14.65
N LYS A 139 12.82 -10.11 -13.60
CA LYS A 139 12.57 -10.54 -12.21
C LYS A 139 11.12 -10.39 -11.75
N LEU A 140 10.23 -9.78 -12.53
CA LEU A 140 8.82 -9.75 -12.17
C LEU A 140 8.17 -11.08 -12.51
N ILE A 141 7.16 -11.48 -11.73
CA ILE A 141 6.41 -12.70 -11.97
C ILE A 141 4.96 -12.38 -12.29
N ASN A 142 4.37 -13.15 -13.21
CA ASN A 142 2.92 -13.20 -13.36
C ASN A 142 2.35 -14.05 -12.21
N PRO A 143 1.43 -13.52 -11.38
CA PRO A 143 0.97 -14.25 -10.19
C PRO A 143 0.17 -15.51 -10.51
N ASN A 144 -0.45 -15.60 -11.68
CA ASN A 144 -1.27 -16.76 -12.06
C ASN A 144 -0.41 -17.93 -12.57
N THR A 145 0.68 -17.62 -13.28
CA THR A 145 1.55 -18.65 -13.88
C THR A 145 2.83 -18.89 -13.10
N ASN A 146 3.18 -17.99 -12.17
CA ASN A 146 4.48 -17.90 -11.50
C ASN A 146 5.69 -17.86 -12.46
N LYS A 147 5.45 -17.51 -13.74
CA LYS A 147 6.52 -17.34 -14.73
C LYS A 147 7.00 -15.90 -14.74
N ALA A 148 8.26 -15.73 -15.10
CA ALA A 148 8.87 -14.43 -15.34
C ALA A 148 8.06 -13.64 -16.39
N THR A 149 7.90 -12.35 -16.16
CA THR A 149 7.19 -11.43 -17.08
C THR A 149 7.89 -10.09 -17.09
N ASN A 150 7.95 -9.47 -18.27
CA ASN A 150 8.45 -8.13 -18.45
C ASN A 150 7.34 -7.08 -18.48
N VAL A 151 6.09 -7.46 -18.21
CA VAL A 151 4.96 -6.52 -18.24
C VAL A 151 4.74 -5.95 -16.84
N VAL A 152 4.55 -4.64 -16.73
CA VAL A 152 4.27 -3.96 -15.47
C VAL A 152 3.12 -2.99 -15.60
N HIS A 153 2.16 -3.09 -14.69
CA HIS A 153 1.08 -2.12 -14.62
C HIS A 153 1.55 -0.83 -13.94
N THR A 154 1.27 0.30 -14.57
CA THR A 154 1.47 1.64 -14.01
C THR A 154 0.17 2.43 -14.12
N PHE A 155 -0.02 3.44 -13.25
CA PHE A 155 -1.31 4.12 -13.13
C PHE A 155 -1.68 4.95 -14.37
N GLY A 156 -0.67 5.44 -15.09
CA GLY A 156 -0.84 6.22 -16.31
C GLY A 156 0.51 6.54 -16.95
N PRO A 157 0.51 7.17 -18.14
CA PRO A 157 1.73 7.46 -18.89
C PRO A 157 2.78 8.25 -18.10
N SER A 158 2.38 9.11 -17.18
CA SER A 158 3.32 9.87 -16.33
C SER A 158 4.13 8.99 -15.36
N TRP A 159 3.72 7.74 -15.13
CA TRP A 159 4.40 6.76 -14.28
C TRP A 159 5.06 5.63 -15.08
N SER A 160 5.15 5.76 -16.41
CA SER A 160 5.64 4.71 -17.32
C SER A 160 7.15 4.63 -17.45
N ASN A 161 7.90 5.32 -16.59
CA ASN A 161 9.37 5.37 -16.60
C ASN A 161 10.00 4.06 -16.10
N VAL A 162 9.58 2.93 -16.66
CA VAL A 162 10.09 1.58 -16.39
C VAL A 162 11.38 1.37 -17.17
N ASN A 163 12.12 0.31 -16.85
CA ASN A 163 13.30 -0.05 -17.62
C ASN A 163 12.91 -0.47 -19.05
N GLU A 164 13.78 -0.24 -20.04
CA GLU A 164 13.54 -0.52 -21.46
C GLU A 164 13.22 -1.99 -21.78
N HIS A 165 13.65 -2.92 -20.93
CA HIS A 165 13.31 -4.34 -21.06
C HIS A 165 11.90 -4.67 -20.58
N PHE A 166 11.16 -3.70 -20.03
CA PHE A 166 9.81 -3.85 -19.51
C PHE A 166 8.78 -3.07 -20.31
N GLU A 167 7.58 -3.65 -20.43
CA GLU A 167 6.43 -3.03 -21.07
C GLU A 167 5.48 -2.46 -19.99
N ALA A 168 5.25 -1.15 -20.03
CA ALA A 168 4.29 -0.49 -19.15
C ALA A 168 2.86 -0.57 -19.73
N VAL A 169 1.96 -1.23 -19.00
CA VAL A 169 0.52 -1.27 -19.30
C VAL A 169 -0.27 -0.42 -18.31
N TYR A 170 -1.44 0.06 -18.72
CA TYR A 170 -2.30 0.93 -17.92
C TYR A 170 -3.73 0.41 -17.94
N PHE A 171 -4.58 0.96 -17.07
CA PHE A 171 -6.00 0.69 -17.17
C PHE A 171 -6.57 1.26 -18.47
N HIS A 172 -7.46 0.51 -19.11
CA HIS A 172 -8.22 1.03 -20.24
C HIS A 172 -8.99 2.29 -19.81
N PRO A 173 -9.04 3.36 -20.63
CA PRO A 173 -9.65 4.65 -20.24
C PRO A 173 -11.07 4.53 -19.67
N LEU A 174 -11.88 3.62 -20.22
CA LEU A 174 -13.22 3.33 -19.73
C LEU A 174 -13.23 2.73 -18.32
N VAL A 175 -12.30 1.83 -18.01
CA VAL A 175 -12.16 1.25 -16.67
C VAL A 175 -11.74 2.33 -15.68
N LEU A 176 -10.82 3.21 -16.08
CA LEU A 176 -10.40 4.34 -15.25
C LEU A 176 -11.58 5.30 -14.97
N LEU A 177 -12.35 5.65 -16.00
CA LEU A 177 -13.55 6.49 -15.87
C LEU A 177 -14.58 5.85 -14.92
N CYS A 178 -14.88 4.57 -15.10
CA CYS A 178 -15.77 3.84 -14.20
C CYS A 178 -15.28 3.85 -12.74
N ARG A 179 -13.97 3.72 -12.51
CA ARG A 179 -13.39 3.80 -11.16
C ARG A 179 -13.52 5.20 -10.55
N ILE A 180 -13.28 6.25 -11.32
CA ILE A 180 -13.47 7.64 -10.87
C ILE A 180 -14.93 7.87 -10.48
N ILE A 181 -15.89 7.44 -11.31
CA ILE A 181 -17.32 7.52 -11.02
C ILE A 181 -17.65 6.74 -9.74
N GLN A 182 -17.14 5.52 -9.60
CA GLN A 182 -17.37 4.67 -8.42
C GLN A 182 -16.86 5.34 -7.13
N VAL A 183 -15.64 5.89 -7.14
CA VAL A 183 -15.08 6.60 -5.98
C VAL A 183 -15.88 7.87 -5.69
N GLY A 184 -16.22 8.66 -6.72
CA GLY A 184 -17.06 9.84 -6.58
C GLY A 184 -18.41 9.53 -5.93
N PHE A 185 -19.06 8.43 -6.37
CA PHE A 185 -20.30 7.94 -5.77
C PHE A 185 -20.11 7.52 -4.31
N MET A 186 -19.05 6.78 -3.96
CA MET A 186 -18.78 6.40 -2.57
C MET A 186 -18.53 7.62 -1.66
N VAL A 187 -17.81 8.64 -2.15
CA VAL A 187 -17.61 9.88 -1.41
C VAL A 187 -18.94 10.61 -1.22
N PHE A 188 -19.77 10.69 -2.28
CA PHE A 188 -21.10 11.29 -2.19
C PHE A 188 -21.97 10.57 -1.15
N VAL A 189 -22.06 9.25 -1.19
CA VAL A 189 -22.81 8.45 -0.21
C VAL A 189 -22.32 8.71 1.21
N ARG A 190 -21.00 8.73 1.43
CA ARG A 190 -20.44 9.05 2.76
C ARG A 190 -20.77 10.46 3.22
N SER A 191 -20.76 11.44 2.32
CA SER A 191 -21.14 12.83 2.63
C SER A 191 -22.62 12.93 3.01
N VAL A 192 -23.50 12.26 2.26
CA VAL A 192 -24.95 12.20 2.57
C VAL A 192 -25.18 11.51 3.91
N GLN A 193 -24.54 10.36 4.16
CA GLN A 193 -24.60 9.67 5.44
C GLN A 193 -24.16 10.60 6.57
N ARG A 194 -23.01 11.27 6.45
CA ARG A 194 -22.50 12.20 7.46
C ARG A 194 -23.48 13.34 7.72
N PHE A 195 -24.09 13.88 6.67
CA PHE A 195 -25.10 14.94 6.79
C PHE A 195 -26.35 14.46 7.54
N VAL A 196 -26.90 13.30 7.16
CA VAL A 196 -28.07 12.70 7.82
C VAL A 196 -27.79 12.38 9.29
N TYR A 197 -26.64 11.75 9.59
CA TYR A 197 -26.24 11.41 10.96
C TYR A 197 -25.94 12.64 11.83
N THR A 198 -25.40 13.71 11.25
CA THR A 198 -25.17 14.97 11.98
C THR A 198 -26.50 15.70 12.24
N GLY A 199 -27.40 15.70 11.27
CA GLY A 199 -28.75 16.28 11.43
C GLY A 199 -29.57 15.56 12.50
N THR A 200 -29.59 14.24 12.51
CA THR A 200 -30.30 13.46 13.56
C THR A 200 -29.70 13.66 14.94
N ARG A 201 -28.38 13.83 15.06
CA ARG A 201 -27.73 14.09 16.36
C ARG A 201 -28.04 15.48 16.91
N LEU A 202 -28.22 16.48 16.04
CA LEU A 202 -28.69 17.82 16.42
C LEU A 202 -30.13 17.77 16.92
N VAL A 203 -31.04 17.12 16.17
CA VAL A 203 -32.44 16.96 16.60
C VAL A 203 -32.56 16.18 17.92
N MET A 204 -31.74 15.14 18.12
CA MET A 204 -31.74 14.39 19.38
C MET A 204 -31.14 15.16 20.58
N CYS A 205 -30.22 16.10 20.37
CA CYS A 205 -29.77 16.99 21.44
C CYS A 205 -30.87 17.98 21.82
N ASP A 206 -31.57 18.54 20.84
CA ASP A 206 -32.65 19.51 21.04
C ASP A 206 -33.83 18.90 21.82
N LEU A 207 -34.26 17.69 21.44
CA LEU A 207 -35.32 16.95 22.14
C LEU A 207 -34.94 16.57 23.57
N ARG A 208 -33.65 16.36 23.85
CA ARG A 208 -33.16 16.06 25.20
C ARG A 208 -33.12 17.32 26.08
N GLU A 209 -32.79 18.48 25.52
CA GLU A 209 -32.86 19.75 26.24
C GLU A 209 -34.31 20.17 26.53
N GLU A 210 -35.24 19.96 25.59
CA GLU A 210 -36.67 20.18 25.81
C GLU A 210 -37.24 19.27 26.90
N ALA A 211 -36.93 17.97 26.88
CA ALA A 211 -37.40 17.02 27.89
C ALA A 211 -36.94 17.37 29.31
N VAL A 212 -35.66 17.73 29.48
CA VAL A 212 -35.10 18.19 30.77
C VAL A 212 -35.76 19.49 31.24
N ARG A 213 -36.08 20.41 30.32
CA ARG A 213 -36.75 21.67 30.66
C ARG A 213 -38.18 21.42 31.15
N THR A 214 -38.94 20.52 30.52
CA THR A 214 -40.30 20.17 30.97
C THR A 214 -40.35 19.50 32.34
N ASP A 215 -39.38 18.66 32.70
CA ASP A 215 -39.31 18.01 34.02
C ASP A 215 -38.99 19.01 35.14
N LEU A 216 -38.19 20.04 34.85
CA LEU A 216 -37.91 21.14 35.78
C LEU A 216 -39.14 22.04 36.04
N TYR A 217 -40.03 22.22 35.07
CA TYR A 217 -41.27 23.00 35.27
C TYR A 217 -42.35 22.20 36.00
N ALA A 218 -42.37 20.86 35.88
CA ALA A 218 -43.31 19.99 36.59
C ALA A 218 -42.98 19.86 38.09
N SER A 219 -41.72 20.05 38.49
CA SER A 219 -41.24 19.91 39.87
C SER A 219 -41.32 21.19 40.71
N VAL A 220 -41.57 22.36 40.09
CA VAL A 220 -41.67 23.66 40.79
C VAL A 220 -43.13 24.05 41.13
N ASN A 221 -44.13 23.34 40.60
CA ASN A 221 -45.55 23.63 40.83
C ASN A 221 -46.24 22.67 41.83
N VAL A 222 -45.46 21.98 42.66
CA VAL A 222 -45.95 21.11 43.74
C VAL A 222 -45.38 21.61 45.07
N GLU A 223 -45.82 22.79 45.51
CA GLU A 223 -45.75 23.26 46.91
C GLU A 223 -46.97 24.14 47.21
#